data_AF-A0A7J3LM14-F1
#
_entry.id   AF-A0A7J3LM14-F1
#
_cell.length_a   1.000
_cell.length_b   1.000
_cell.length_c   1.000
_cell.angle_alpha   90.00
_cell.angle_beta   90.00
_cell.angle_gamma   90.00
#
_symmetry.space_group_name_H-M   'P 1'
#
loop_
_entity.id
_entity.type
_entity.pdbx_description
1 polymer ?
#
loop_
_entity_poly.entity_id
_entity_poly.type
_entity_poly.pdbx_seq_one_letter_code
_entity_poly.pdbx_strand_id
1 'polypeptide(L)'
;MKQIAGALAFVLICLIVLQNLQAKRFNEAVKAGFLEQTGIFPYYIQPGTKYTLILGDMNGLNPSAYLALQEYIKKPGKEGEIVIPSVLPQNSKRAMFGLVAQDFYYQVANKKSVVIAHNLCSPSWVKNKDLEIYRNSALSIGAYCQSEPESERLDRIIREYNVKKVILYHDVDSYKVFVGPFLEYLEARGIEYEFKAQ
;
A
#
# COMPACT_ATOMS: atom_id res chain seq x y z
N MET A 1 19.34 -41.75 31.82
CA MET A 1 19.79 -41.29 30.48
C MET A 1 18.84 -41.66 29.33
N LYS A 2 18.23 -42.86 29.26
CA LYS A 2 17.36 -43.25 28.13
C LYS A 2 16.05 -42.45 27.96
N GLN A 3 15.44 -41.96 29.05
CA GLN A 3 14.16 -41.21 28.97
C GLN A 3 14.31 -39.80 28.37
N ILE A 4 15.47 -39.15 28.54
CA ILE A 4 15.72 -37.79 28.04
C ILE A 4 15.88 -37.78 26.51
N ALA A 5 16.50 -38.84 25.95
CA ALA A 5 16.67 -38.99 24.50
C ALA A 5 15.33 -39.17 23.76
N GLY A 6 14.37 -39.87 24.37
CA GLY A 6 13.02 -40.06 23.79
C GLY A 6 12.21 -38.76 23.72
N ALA A 7 12.29 -37.92 24.76
CA ALA A 7 11.61 -36.63 24.77
C ALA A 7 12.20 -35.64 23.75
N LEU A 8 13.53 -35.60 23.60
CA LEU A 8 14.22 -34.78 22.60
C LEU A 8 13.88 -35.19 21.16
N ALA A 9 13.83 -36.50 20.88
CA ALA A 9 13.43 -37.00 19.57
C ALA A 9 11.98 -36.65 19.24
N PHE A 10 11.07 -36.74 20.22
CA PHE A 10 9.67 -36.37 20.04
C PHE A 10 9.50 -34.87 19.74
N VAL A 11 10.17 -33.98 20.49
CA VAL A 11 10.15 -32.53 20.24
C VAL A 11 10.69 -32.20 18.85
N LEU A 12 11.77 -32.84 18.43
CA LEU A 12 12.36 -32.63 17.11
C LEU A 12 11.41 -33.06 15.98
N ILE A 13 10.74 -34.21 16.14
CA ILE A 13 9.72 -34.68 15.18
C ILE A 13 8.55 -33.69 15.12
N CYS A 14 8.06 -33.22 16.26
CA CYS A 14 7.00 -32.21 16.31
C CYS A 14 7.40 -30.92 15.57
N LEU A 15 8.62 -30.43 15.76
CA LEU A 15 9.14 -29.24 15.07
C LEU A 15 9.22 -29.44 13.56
N ILE A 16 9.73 -30.59 13.10
CA ILE A 16 9.83 -30.93 11.67
C ILE A 16 8.43 -31.03 11.05
N VAL A 17 7.46 -31.65 11.74
CA VAL A 17 6.08 -31.76 11.27
C VAL A 17 5.42 -30.38 11.19
N LEU A 18 5.64 -29.51 12.19
CA LEU A 18 5.15 -28.12 12.20
C LEU A 18 5.73 -27.31 11.03
N GLN A 19 7.04 -27.42 10.79
CA GLN A 19 7.70 -26.75 9.66
C GLN A 19 7.15 -27.23 8.32
N ASN A 20 6.96 -28.54 8.14
CA ASN A 20 6.40 -29.10 6.91
C ASN A 20 4.94 -28.69 6.70
N LEU A 21 4.13 -28.62 7.75
CA LEU A 21 2.74 -28.14 7.68
C LEU A 21 2.68 -26.65 7.31
N GLN A 22 3.55 -25.82 7.89
CA GLN A 22 3.66 -24.41 7.53
C GLN A 22 4.13 -24.22 6.09
N ALA A 23 5.14 -24.96 5.65
CA ALA A 23 5.63 -24.93 4.27
C ALA A 23 4.55 -25.39 3.27
N LYS A 24 3.77 -26.42 3.60
CA LYS A 24 2.66 -26.88 2.76
C LYS A 24 1.55 -25.83 2.65
N ARG A 25 1.13 -25.24 3.78
CA ARG A 25 0.14 -24.16 3.81
C ARG A 25 0.62 -22.92 3.07
N PHE A 26 1.90 -22.57 3.20
CA PHE A 26 2.53 -21.49 2.46
C PHE A 26 2.52 -21.77 0.95
N ASN A 27 2.89 -22.98 0.53
CA ASN A 27 2.87 -23.38 -0.88
C ASN A 27 1.45 -23.43 -1.46
N GLU A 28 0.45 -23.84 -0.68
CA GLU A 28 -0.96 -23.81 -1.09
C GLU A 28 -1.47 -22.36 -1.19
N ALA A 29 -1.10 -21.49 -0.24
CA ALA A 29 -1.41 -20.06 -0.25
C ALA A 29 -0.78 -19.35 -1.46
N VAL A 30 0.50 -19.62 -1.76
CA VAL A 30 1.20 -19.11 -2.95
C VAL A 30 0.51 -19.56 -4.24
N LYS A 31 -0.04 -20.77 -4.28
CA LYS A 31 -0.79 -21.29 -5.45
C LYS A 31 -2.21 -20.72 -5.56
N ALA A 32 -2.80 -20.27 -4.47
CA ALA A 32 -4.18 -19.78 -4.42
C ALA A 32 -4.34 -18.33 -4.93
N GLY A 33 -3.23 -17.60 -5.13
CA GLY A 33 -3.22 -16.21 -5.57
C GLY A 33 -2.92 -15.26 -4.41
N PHE A 34 -3.40 -14.02 -4.51
CA PHE A 34 -3.10 -12.99 -3.53
C PHE A 34 -3.71 -13.28 -2.15
N LEU A 35 -2.92 -13.08 -1.11
CA LEU A 35 -3.38 -13.06 0.28
C LEU A 35 -3.86 -11.66 0.67
N GLU A 36 -5.15 -11.54 0.95
CA GLU A 36 -5.74 -10.29 1.45
C GLU A 36 -5.30 -10.00 2.89
N GLN A 37 -4.93 -8.76 3.14
CA GLN A 37 -4.65 -8.20 4.45
C GLN A 37 -5.58 -7.01 4.69
N THR A 38 -6.38 -7.09 5.74
CA THR A 38 -7.37 -6.07 6.09
C THR A 38 -6.81 -5.08 7.13
N GLY A 39 -7.48 -3.93 7.29
CA GLY A 39 -7.03 -2.86 8.18
C GLY A 39 -7.56 -1.49 7.75
N ILE A 40 -6.71 -0.47 7.89
CA ILE A 40 -7.01 0.93 7.48
C ILE A 40 -7.44 1.00 6.00
N PHE A 41 -6.70 0.31 5.13
CA PHE A 41 -7.10 -0.01 3.76
C PHE A 41 -6.65 -1.44 3.46
N PRO A 42 -7.36 -2.15 2.57
CA PRO A 42 -6.97 -3.50 2.17
C PRO A 42 -5.72 -3.46 1.29
N TYR A 43 -4.86 -4.44 1.45
CA TYR A 43 -3.75 -4.72 0.53
C TYR A 43 -3.58 -6.23 0.33
N TYR A 44 -2.94 -6.60 -0.77
CA TYR A 44 -2.92 -7.97 -1.27
C TYR A 44 -1.48 -8.36 -1.52
N ILE A 45 -1.08 -9.55 -1.05
CA ILE A 45 0.32 -9.99 -1.15
C ILE A 45 0.40 -11.33 -1.83
N GLN A 46 1.22 -11.41 -2.87
CA GLN A 46 1.72 -12.67 -3.38
C GLN A 46 3.07 -12.93 -2.68
N PRO A 47 3.17 -13.91 -1.77
CA PRO A 47 4.38 -14.11 -0.97
C PRO A 47 5.63 -14.31 -1.85
N GLY A 48 6.77 -13.81 -1.39
CA GLY A 48 8.03 -13.87 -2.13
C GLY A 48 9.22 -13.43 -1.32
N THR A 49 10.38 -13.31 -1.98
CA THR A 49 11.65 -12.91 -1.33
C THR A 49 12.08 -11.47 -1.63
N LYS A 50 11.56 -10.88 -2.71
CA LYS A 50 11.81 -9.49 -3.11
C LYS A 50 10.48 -8.85 -3.47
N TYR A 51 10.21 -7.68 -2.89
CA TYR A 51 8.88 -7.08 -3.02
C TYR A 51 8.84 -5.85 -3.94
N THR A 52 7.88 -5.89 -4.86
CA THR A 52 7.43 -4.74 -5.67
C THR A 52 6.05 -4.34 -5.22
N LEU A 53 5.86 -3.07 -4.89
CA LEU A 53 4.56 -2.50 -4.56
C LEU A 53 3.89 -1.99 -5.84
N ILE A 54 2.67 -2.42 -6.10
CA ILE A 54 1.79 -1.94 -7.17
C ILE A 54 0.69 -1.11 -6.51
N LEU A 55 0.66 0.18 -6.78
CA LEU A 55 -0.21 1.15 -6.13
C LEU A 55 -1.14 1.81 -7.15
N GLY A 56 -2.44 1.73 -6.90
CA GLY A 56 -3.46 2.33 -7.76
C GLY A 56 -3.69 3.79 -7.40
N ASP A 57 -4.53 4.02 -6.40
CA ASP A 57 -4.99 5.36 -6.05
C ASP A 57 -4.54 5.79 -4.64
N MET A 58 -3.83 6.91 -4.57
CA MET A 58 -3.46 7.51 -3.29
C MET A 58 -4.44 8.56 -2.77
N ASN A 59 -5.20 9.18 -3.67
CA ASN A 59 -5.87 10.45 -3.40
C ASN A 59 -7.31 10.47 -3.96
N GLY A 60 -7.96 9.33 -4.19
CA GLY A 60 -9.35 9.30 -4.70
C GLY A 60 -9.54 9.84 -6.13
N LEU A 61 -8.46 10.23 -6.83
CA LEU A 61 -8.48 10.86 -8.16
C LEU A 61 -8.26 9.86 -9.29
N ASN A 62 -8.04 8.60 -8.97
CA ASN A 62 -7.63 7.58 -9.92
C ASN A 62 -8.54 6.33 -9.80
N PRO A 63 -9.86 6.49 -9.97
CA PRO A 63 -10.83 5.42 -9.78
C PRO A 63 -10.63 4.27 -10.78
N SER A 64 -10.11 4.55 -11.98
CA SER A 64 -9.84 3.51 -12.97
C SER A 64 -8.67 2.63 -12.54
N ALA A 65 -7.57 3.20 -12.02
CA ALA A 65 -6.48 2.40 -11.42
C ALA A 65 -6.97 1.52 -10.29
N TYR A 66 -7.82 2.06 -9.41
CA TYR A 66 -8.45 1.29 -8.35
C TYR A 66 -9.21 0.08 -8.93
N LEU A 67 -10.05 0.28 -9.95
CA LEU A 67 -10.82 -0.81 -10.59
C LEU A 67 -9.93 -1.86 -11.25
N ALA A 68 -8.96 -1.45 -12.05
CA ALA A 68 -8.11 -2.43 -12.72
C ALA A 68 -7.31 -3.26 -11.73
N LEU A 69 -6.85 -2.65 -10.62
CA LEU A 69 -6.17 -3.41 -9.58
C LEU A 69 -7.12 -4.32 -8.80
N GLN A 70 -8.39 -3.95 -8.63
CA GLN A 70 -9.42 -4.86 -8.08
C GLN A 70 -9.69 -6.06 -8.98
N GLU A 71 -9.62 -5.91 -10.30
CA GLU A 71 -9.70 -7.06 -11.23
C GLU A 71 -8.38 -7.85 -11.31
N TYR A 72 -7.25 -7.17 -11.17
CA TYR A 72 -5.93 -7.79 -11.22
C TYR A 72 -5.73 -8.79 -10.08
N ILE A 73 -6.13 -8.44 -8.85
CA ILE A 73 -5.98 -9.30 -7.66
C ILE A 73 -6.83 -10.58 -7.69
N LYS A 74 -7.81 -10.68 -8.60
CA LYS A 74 -8.62 -11.90 -8.81
C LYS A 74 -7.86 -12.97 -9.61
N LYS A 75 -6.73 -12.60 -10.22
CA LYS A 75 -5.88 -13.48 -11.02
C LYS A 75 -4.65 -13.88 -10.18
N PRO A 76 -3.99 -15.00 -10.49
CA PRO A 76 -2.72 -15.33 -9.86
C PRO A 76 -1.70 -14.19 -10.04
N GLY A 77 -1.16 -13.69 -8.94
CA GLY A 77 -0.11 -12.68 -8.92
C GLY A 77 1.26 -13.27 -9.25
N LYS A 78 2.27 -12.41 -9.40
CA LYS A 78 3.66 -12.83 -9.47
C LYS A 78 4.27 -12.82 -8.07
N GLU A 79 5.16 -13.77 -7.81
CA GLU A 79 5.89 -13.87 -6.55
C GLU A 79 6.51 -12.52 -6.16
N GLY A 80 6.26 -12.07 -4.92
CA GLY A 80 6.79 -10.80 -4.42
C GLY A 80 6.00 -9.56 -4.83
N GLU A 81 4.79 -9.68 -5.37
CA GLU A 81 3.93 -8.53 -5.60
C GLU A 81 3.12 -8.17 -4.35
N ILE A 82 3.09 -6.88 -4.04
CA ILE A 82 2.15 -6.27 -3.09
C ILE A 82 1.25 -5.35 -3.89
N VAL A 83 -0.06 -5.52 -3.80
CA VAL A 83 -1.02 -4.68 -4.52
C VAL A 83 -1.85 -3.89 -3.52
N ILE A 84 -1.85 -2.57 -3.67
CA ILE A 84 -2.73 -1.64 -2.96
C ILE A 84 -3.62 -0.97 -4.00
N PRO A 85 -4.88 -1.41 -4.18
CA PRO A 85 -5.78 -0.77 -5.13
C PRO A 85 -6.02 0.70 -4.81
N SER A 86 -6.20 1.03 -3.53
CA SER A 86 -6.31 2.41 -3.06
C SER A 86 -5.97 2.54 -1.58
N VAL A 87 -5.30 3.62 -1.19
CA VAL A 87 -5.12 4.00 0.24
C VAL A 87 -6.33 4.76 0.79
N LEU A 88 -7.22 5.23 -0.09
CA LEU A 88 -8.50 5.88 0.23
C LEU A 88 -9.66 5.18 -0.51
N PRO A 89 -9.92 3.88 -0.25
CA PRO A 89 -10.85 3.07 -1.05
C PRO A 89 -12.28 3.61 -1.06
N GLN A 90 -12.71 4.29 0.02
CA GLN A 90 -14.00 4.96 0.08
C GLN A 90 -14.10 6.15 -0.88
N ASN A 91 -13.01 6.89 -1.10
CA ASN A 91 -13.00 8.02 -2.02
C ASN A 91 -12.99 7.51 -3.47
N SER A 92 -12.14 6.53 -3.77
CA SER A 92 -12.12 5.88 -5.09
C SER A 92 -13.49 5.31 -5.45
N LYS A 93 -14.19 4.70 -4.48
CA LYS A 93 -15.58 4.25 -4.67
C LYS A 93 -16.55 5.38 -4.98
N ARG A 94 -16.48 6.51 -4.29
CA ARG A 94 -17.36 7.66 -4.55
C ARG A 94 -17.11 8.26 -5.94
N ALA A 95 -15.85 8.43 -6.32
CA ALA A 95 -15.47 8.93 -7.64
C ALA A 95 -16.03 8.05 -8.78
N MET A 96 -16.02 6.72 -8.61
CA MET A 96 -16.59 5.79 -9.60
C MET A 96 -18.09 5.99 -9.85
N PHE A 97 -18.88 6.30 -8.81
CA PHE A 97 -20.34 6.41 -8.94
C PHE A 97 -20.81 7.75 -9.49
N GLY A 98 -19.91 8.61 -9.98
CA GLY A 98 -20.26 9.98 -10.36
C GLY A 98 -20.82 10.80 -9.18
N LEU A 99 -20.68 10.28 -7.95
CA LEU A 99 -20.85 11.02 -6.72
C LEU A 99 -19.60 11.89 -6.55
N VAL A 100 -19.40 12.77 -7.53
CA VAL A 100 -18.60 13.97 -7.39
C VAL A 100 -19.29 14.72 -6.26
N ALA A 101 -18.82 14.54 -5.03
CA ALA A 101 -19.11 15.52 -4.01
C ALA A 101 -18.72 16.86 -4.65
N GLN A 102 -19.63 17.83 -4.64
CA GLN A 102 -19.38 19.16 -5.22
C GLN A 102 -18.06 19.78 -4.70
N ASP A 103 -17.56 19.28 -3.58
CA ASP A 103 -16.25 19.58 -3.01
C ASP A 103 -15.16 18.58 -3.45
N PHE A 104 -14.25 19.07 -4.29
CA PHE A 104 -12.96 18.47 -4.67
C PHE A 104 -12.19 17.87 -3.47
N TYR A 105 -12.31 18.48 -2.29
CA TYR A 105 -11.64 18.07 -1.05
C TYR A 105 -11.97 16.63 -0.62
N TYR A 106 -13.22 16.19 -0.76
CA TYR A 106 -13.61 14.83 -0.38
C TYR A 106 -13.09 13.77 -1.35
N GLN A 107 -12.59 14.19 -2.52
CA GLN A 107 -11.95 13.29 -3.47
C GLN A 107 -10.48 13.15 -3.09
N VAL A 108 -9.76 14.27 -2.99
CA VAL A 108 -8.30 14.30 -2.83
C VAL A 108 -7.75 13.97 -1.45
N ALA A 109 -8.60 14.00 -0.41
CA ALA A 109 -8.16 13.90 0.97
C ALA A 109 -8.95 12.90 1.80
N ASN A 110 -8.38 12.47 2.92
CA ASN A 110 -9.06 11.60 3.87
C ASN A 110 -10.20 12.34 4.60
N LYS A 111 -10.87 11.65 5.54
CA LYS A 111 -12.00 12.22 6.31
C LYS A 111 -11.64 13.44 7.17
N LYS A 112 -10.35 13.70 7.39
CA LYS A 112 -9.84 14.88 8.11
C LYS A 112 -9.29 15.95 7.17
N SER A 113 -9.62 15.87 5.88
CA SER A 113 -9.10 16.76 4.83
C SER A 113 -7.58 16.72 4.68
N VAL A 114 -6.94 15.61 5.05
CA VAL A 114 -5.50 15.42 4.83
C VAL A 114 -5.22 14.72 3.50
N VAL A 115 -4.36 15.32 2.67
CA VAL A 115 -3.89 14.72 1.42
C VAL A 115 -2.81 13.68 1.74
N ILE A 116 -3.13 12.40 1.57
CA ILE A 116 -2.28 11.30 2.06
C ILE A 116 -0.91 11.27 1.36
N ALA A 117 -0.84 11.51 0.05
CA ALA A 117 0.45 11.59 -0.64
C ALA A 117 1.39 12.67 -0.08
N HIS A 118 0.84 13.69 0.59
CA HIS A 118 1.60 14.79 1.20
C HIS A 118 1.83 14.58 2.69
N ASN A 119 1.21 13.57 3.32
CA ASN A 119 1.41 13.26 4.73
C ASN A 119 2.58 12.30 4.97
N LEU A 120 3.29 11.83 3.94
CA LEU A 120 4.48 10.98 4.09
C LEU A 120 5.70 11.83 4.53
N CYS A 121 6.65 11.23 5.25
CA CYS A 121 7.88 11.90 5.66
C CYS A 121 8.86 12.05 4.48
N SER A 122 8.56 13.00 3.58
CA SER A 122 9.43 13.44 2.48
C SER A 122 10.28 14.66 2.90
N PRO A 123 11.43 14.90 2.22
CA PRO A 123 12.28 16.06 2.52
C PRO A 123 11.54 17.40 2.40
N SER A 124 10.59 17.52 1.47
CA SER A 124 9.83 18.75 1.27
C SER A 124 8.57 18.85 2.13
N TRP A 125 8.31 17.90 3.04
CA TRP A 125 7.07 17.90 3.84
C TRP A 125 6.83 19.25 4.56
N VAL A 126 7.88 19.83 5.17
CA VAL A 126 7.76 21.14 5.83
C VAL A 126 7.45 22.25 4.83
N LYS A 127 8.10 22.25 3.66
CA LYS A 127 7.88 23.24 2.59
C LYS A 127 6.48 23.13 1.99
N ASN A 128 5.95 21.91 1.91
CA ASN A 128 4.65 21.64 1.32
C ASN A 128 3.49 22.23 2.16
N LYS A 129 3.70 22.50 3.46
CA LYS A 129 2.70 23.17 4.32
C LYS A 129 2.32 24.55 3.80
N ASP A 130 3.24 25.19 3.10
CA ASP A 130 3.13 26.58 2.67
C ASP A 130 2.56 26.73 1.25
N LEU A 131 2.22 25.63 0.57
CA LEU A 131 1.62 25.70 -0.76
C LEU A 131 0.28 26.42 -0.72
N GLU A 132 0.01 27.22 -1.75
CA GLU A 132 -1.20 28.05 -1.86
C GLU A 132 -2.49 27.24 -1.69
N ILE A 133 -2.50 26.00 -2.23
CA ILE A 133 -3.63 25.09 -2.09
C ILE A 133 -4.00 24.83 -0.63
N TYR A 134 -3.04 24.79 0.30
CA TYR A 134 -3.31 24.56 1.73
C TYR A 134 -3.65 25.84 2.49
N ARG A 135 -3.24 26.99 1.98
CA ARG A 135 -3.58 28.31 2.58
C ARG A 135 -4.99 28.74 2.21
N ASN A 136 -5.40 28.44 0.98
CA ASN A 136 -6.66 28.91 0.40
C ASN A 136 -7.75 27.83 0.38
N SER A 137 -7.55 26.69 1.06
CA SER A 137 -8.53 25.63 1.14
C SER A 137 -8.62 24.98 2.51
N ALA A 138 -9.58 24.06 2.67
CA ALA A 138 -9.72 23.23 3.87
C ALA A 138 -8.75 22.03 3.90
N LEU A 139 -7.87 21.89 2.90
CA LEU A 139 -6.91 20.80 2.83
C LEU A 139 -5.76 21.01 3.81
N SER A 140 -5.18 19.89 4.24
CA SER A 140 -4.00 19.85 5.08
C SER A 140 -3.04 18.76 4.59
N ILE A 141 -1.76 18.91 4.93
CA ILE A 141 -0.77 17.82 4.80
C ILE A 141 -0.59 17.03 6.10
N GLY A 142 -1.39 17.34 7.13
CA GLY A 142 -1.31 16.77 8.48
C GLY A 142 -0.49 17.60 9.48
N ALA A 143 -0.63 17.28 10.76
CA ALA A 143 0.02 18.02 11.86
C ALA A 143 1.55 17.82 11.88
N TYR A 144 1.97 16.57 11.68
CA TYR A 144 3.34 16.08 11.54
C TYR A 144 3.37 15.04 10.40
N CYS A 145 4.54 14.75 9.85
CA CYS A 145 4.62 13.71 8.83
C CYS A 145 4.24 12.36 9.45
N GLN A 146 3.44 11.59 8.72
CA GLN A 146 2.82 10.34 9.13
C GLN A 146 1.80 10.48 10.28
N SER A 147 1.17 11.65 10.41
CA SER A 147 0.09 11.84 11.40
C SER A 147 -1.20 11.08 11.09
N GLU A 148 -1.42 10.68 9.83
CA GLU A 148 -2.60 9.95 9.42
C GLU A 148 -2.36 8.44 9.35
N PRO A 149 -3.32 7.62 9.80
CA PRO A 149 -3.15 6.17 9.85
C PRO A 149 -2.93 5.54 8.47
N GLU A 150 -3.49 6.11 7.40
CA GLU A 150 -3.26 5.64 6.03
C GLU A 150 -1.76 5.80 5.64
N SER A 151 -1.20 6.96 5.95
CA SER A 151 0.18 7.31 5.63
C SER A 151 1.19 6.47 6.44
N GLU A 152 0.90 6.24 7.73
CA GLU A 152 1.69 5.39 8.62
C GLU A 152 1.64 3.93 8.17
N ARG A 153 0.45 3.45 7.77
CA ARG A 153 0.27 2.07 7.30
C ARG A 153 1.02 1.84 5.99
N LEU A 154 0.99 2.79 5.05
CA LEU A 154 1.73 2.69 3.79
C LEU A 154 3.24 2.62 4.03
N ASP A 155 3.79 3.49 4.88
CA ASP A 155 5.21 3.45 5.24
C ASP A 155 5.59 2.14 5.95
N ARG A 156 4.73 1.64 6.83
CA ARG A 156 4.93 0.35 7.50
C ARG A 156 5.01 -0.79 6.49
N ILE A 157 4.09 -0.87 5.52
CA ILE A 157 4.12 -1.89 4.46
C ILE A 157 5.43 -1.80 3.68
N ILE A 158 5.83 -0.59 3.27
CA ILE A 158 7.08 -0.38 2.52
C ILE A 158 8.31 -0.89 3.30
N ARG A 159 8.39 -0.62 4.61
CA ARG A 159 9.49 -1.05 5.46
C ARG A 159 9.45 -2.55 5.78
N GLU A 160 8.30 -3.07 6.20
CA GLU A 160 8.10 -4.46 6.63
C GLU A 160 8.48 -5.44 5.51
N TYR A 161 8.09 -5.13 4.27
CA TYR A 161 8.38 -5.96 3.11
C TYR A 161 9.64 -5.54 2.36
N ASN A 162 10.41 -4.57 2.87
CA ASN A 162 11.64 -4.06 2.26
C ASN A 162 11.46 -3.77 0.75
N VAL A 163 10.38 -3.05 0.42
CA VAL A 163 9.99 -2.76 -0.97
C VAL A 163 11.13 -2.03 -1.70
N LYS A 164 11.49 -2.53 -2.88
CA LYS A 164 12.56 -1.94 -3.71
C LYS A 164 12.07 -1.17 -4.93
N LYS A 165 10.85 -1.47 -5.36
CA LYS A 165 10.22 -0.83 -6.51
C LYS A 165 8.75 -0.54 -6.22
N VAL A 166 8.28 0.64 -6.65
CA VAL A 166 6.86 1.01 -6.66
C VAL A 166 6.39 1.24 -8.10
N ILE A 167 5.34 0.54 -8.50
CA ILE A 167 4.64 0.76 -9.77
C ILE A 167 3.36 1.54 -9.47
N LEU A 168 3.32 2.79 -9.94
CA LEU A 168 2.18 3.70 -9.79
C LEU A 168 1.28 3.57 -11.02
N TYR A 169 0.14 2.90 -10.86
CA TYR A 169 -0.88 2.84 -11.89
C TYR A 169 -1.60 4.18 -11.99
N HIS A 170 -1.80 4.68 -13.21
CA HIS A 170 -2.53 5.93 -13.42
C HIS A 170 -3.34 5.91 -14.72
N ASP A 171 -4.44 6.64 -14.73
CA ASP A 171 -5.29 6.88 -15.91
C ASP A 171 -5.24 8.33 -16.39
N VAL A 172 -4.90 9.28 -15.50
CA VAL A 172 -4.79 10.72 -15.79
C VAL A 172 -3.42 11.28 -15.42
N ASP A 173 -2.88 12.19 -16.24
CA ASP A 173 -1.57 12.80 -15.98
C ASP A 173 -1.57 13.73 -14.76
N SER A 174 -2.72 14.32 -14.42
CA SER A 174 -2.86 15.15 -13.21
C SER A 174 -2.55 14.35 -11.94
N TYR A 175 -2.76 13.03 -11.93
CA TYR A 175 -2.39 12.16 -10.81
C TYR A 175 -0.91 12.27 -10.46
N LYS A 176 -0.03 12.35 -11.47
CA LYS A 176 1.43 12.45 -11.29
C LYS A 176 1.82 13.69 -10.49
N VAL A 177 1.09 14.79 -10.69
CA VAL A 177 1.31 16.05 -9.95
C VAL A 177 0.93 15.88 -8.49
N PHE A 178 -0.22 15.27 -8.20
CA PHE A 178 -0.70 15.11 -6.82
C PHE A 178 0.12 14.13 -5.97
N VAL A 179 0.78 13.15 -6.60
CA VAL A 179 1.65 12.20 -5.88
C VAL A 179 3.11 12.67 -5.77
N GLY A 180 3.47 13.86 -6.27
CA GLY A 180 4.85 14.37 -6.26
C GLY A 180 5.58 14.21 -4.91
N PRO A 181 5.01 14.64 -3.78
CA PRO A 181 5.65 14.46 -2.47
C PRO A 181 5.83 13.00 -2.03
N PHE A 182 5.00 12.08 -2.52
CA PHE A 182 5.21 10.66 -2.31
C PHE A 182 6.40 10.15 -3.13
N LEU A 183 6.63 10.66 -4.34
CA LEU A 183 7.82 10.33 -5.14
C LEU A 183 9.10 10.76 -4.41
N GLU A 184 9.14 11.97 -3.88
CA GLU A 184 10.28 12.44 -3.08
C GLU A 184 10.54 11.56 -1.85
N TYR A 185 9.47 11.05 -1.21
CA TYR A 185 9.58 10.08 -0.12
C TYR A 185 10.24 8.78 -0.56
N LEU A 186 9.92 8.29 -1.77
CA LEU A 186 10.52 7.07 -2.35
C LEU A 186 12.00 7.30 -2.71
N GLU A 187 12.31 8.42 -3.34
CA GLU A 187 13.67 8.81 -3.71
C GLU A 187 14.58 8.92 -2.49
N ALA A 188 14.11 9.58 -1.42
CA ALA A 188 14.86 9.72 -0.17
C ALA A 188 15.17 8.38 0.52
N ARG A 189 14.48 7.30 0.12
CA ARG A 189 14.70 5.93 0.62
C ARG A 189 15.41 5.02 -0.37
N GLY A 190 15.80 5.54 -1.54
CA GLY A 190 16.41 4.76 -2.60
C GLY A 190 15.47 3.68 -3.17
N ILE A 191 14.16 3.95 -3.21
CA ILE A 191 13.15 3.06 -3.77
C ILE A 191 12.88 3.49 -5.21
N GLU A 192 13.06 2.58 -6.16
CA GLU A 192 12.76 2.83 -7.57
C GLU A 192 11.26 3.02 -7.76
N TYR A 193 10.86 3.88 -8.70
CA TYR A 193 9.45 3.98 -9.07
C TYR A 193 9.26 4.14 -10.57
N GLU A 194 8.13 3.64 -11.06
CA GLU A 194 7.69 3.87 -12.45
C GLU A 194 6.19 4.14 -12.49
N PHE A 195 5.78 4.95 -13.46
CA PHE A 195 4.38 5.12 -13.79
C PHE A 195 3.95 4.09 -14.84
N LYS A 196 2.79 3.48 -14.63
CA LYS A 196 2.19 2.56 -15.58
C LYS A 196 0.80 3.07 -15.97
N ALA A 197 0.69 3.50 -17.22
CA ALA A 197 -0.60 3.79 -17.81
C ALA A 197 -1.45 2.52 -17.88
N GLN A 198 -2.77 2.67 -17.75
CA GLN A 198 -3.72 1.60 -18.04
C GLN A 198 -3.81 1.28 -19.52
#